data_AF-A0A8J4GA90-F1
#
_entry.id   AF-A0A8J4GA90-F1
#
_cell.length_a   1.000
_cell.length_b   1.000
_cell.length_c   1.000
_cell.angle_alpha   90.00
_cell.angle_beta   90.00
_cell.angle_gamma   90.00
#
_symmetry.space_group_name_H-M   'P 1'
#
loop_
_entity.id
_entity.type
_entity.pdbx_description
1 polymer ?
#
loop_
_entity_poly.entity_id
_entity_poly.type
_entity_poly.pdbx_seq_one_letter_code
_entity_poly.pdbx_strand_id
1 'polypeptide(L)'
;MLPLARVLLKAGTKVLLMANRGPTINDITAEELVQLLRQAAELDGLLRMAVASENIRVVCSGSDLPVIDLTQLSKEAVDATADCDLIILEGMGRAIETNLYARFTCDSLKLGMIKHPEVAAHFSKRLYDCVCKFDQAAQQASPVRVKG
;
A
#
# COMPACT_ATOMS: atom_id res chain seq x y z
N MET A 1 5.28 -3.84 8.42
CA MET A 1 5.26 -4.02 6.95
C MET A 1 6.50 -4.73 6.38
N LEU A 2 7.74 -4.45 6.83
CA LEU A 2 8.93 -5.12 6.27
C LEU A 2 8.91 -6.66 6.30
N PRO A 3 8.48 -7.35 7.38
CA PRO A 3 8.40 -8.81 7.35
C PRO A 3 7.42 -9.34 6.29
N LEU A 4 6.31 -8.64 6.04
CA LEU A 4 5.37 -9.00 4.97
C LEU A 4 6.01 -8.80 3.59
N ALA A 5 6.66 -7.65 3.35
CA ALA A 5 7.40 -7.41 2.12
C ALA A 5 8.47 -8.49 1.87
N ARG A 6 9.17 -8.91 2.92
CA ARG A 6 10.15 -10.01 2.87
C ARG A 6 9.53 -11.35 2.48
N VAL A 7 8.32 -11.67 2.98
CA VAL A 7 7.59 -12.89 2.59
C VAL A 7 7.19 -12.84 1.11
N LEU A 8 6.72 -11.69 0.63
CA LEU A 8 6.39 -11.48 -0.79
C LEU A 8 7.63 -11.63 -1.68
N LEU A 9 8.75 -11.02 -1.29
CA LEU A 9 10.04 -11.19 -1.96
C LEU A 9 10.48 -12.66 -2.02
N LYS A 10 10.33 -13.40 -0.91
CA LYS A 10 10.63 -14.84 -0.87
C LYS A 10 9.76 -15.65 -1.84
N ALA A 11 8.54 -15.20 -2.11
CA ALA A 11 7.64 -15.79 -3.10
C ALA A 11 7.94 -15.36 -4.55
N GLY A 12 8.95 -14.52 -4.78
CA GLY A 12 9.35 -14.04 -6.11
C GLY A 12 8.68 -12.74 -6.55
N THR A 13 7.95 -12.06 -5.67
CA THR A 13 7.27 -10.80 -5.96
C THR A 13 8.23 -9.61 -5.86
N LYS A 14 8.14 -8.65 -6.80
CA LYS A 14 8.78 -7.34 -6.66
C LYS A 14 7.93 -6.42 -5.78
N VAL A 15 8.54 -5.70 -4.85
CA VAL A 15 7.83 -4.92 -3.84
C VAL A 15 8.17 -3.44 -3.92
N LEU A 16 7.14 -2.61 -4.05
CA LEU A 16 7.26 -1.16 -3.86
C LEU A 16 6.70 -0.79 -2.49
N LEU A 17 7.52 -0.12 -1.69
CA LEU A 17 7.10 0.42 -0.41
C LEU A 17 6.79 1.91 -0.58
N MET A 18 5.50 2.27 -0.55
CA MET A 18 5.08 3.66 -0.66
C MET A 18 4.93 4.30 0.72
N ALA A 19 5.47 5.51 0.89
CA ALA A 19 5.43 6.25 2.15
C ALA A 19 5.16 7.76 1.93
N ASN A 20 4.91 8.50 3.02
CA ASN A 20 4.66 9.94 2.94
C ASN A 20 5.90 10.72 2.52
N ARG A 21 5.71 11.90 1.94
CA ARG A 21 6.80 12.83 1.65
C ARG A 21 7.35 13.41 2.95
N GLY A 22 6.47 13.91 3.81
CA GLY A 22 6.80 14.54 5.09
C GLY A 22 6.13 13.88 6.29
N PRO A 23 6.55 14.23 7.52
CA PRO A 23 6.04 13.62 8.74
C PRO A 23 4.55 13.87 8.91
N THR A 24 3.81 12.85 9.32
CA THR A 24 2.40 13.00 9.67
C THR A 24 2.03 12.10 10.84
N ILE A 25 1.78 12.70 12.00
CA ILE A 25 1.59 11.99 13.27
C ILE A 25 2.80 11.09 13.55
N ASN A 26 2.67 9.80 13.28
CA ASN A 26 3.68 8.77 13.47
C ASN A 26 3.88 7.91 12.21
N ASP A 27 3.35 8.36 11.07
CA ASP A 27 3.55 7.71 9.78
C ASP A 27 5.01 7.88 9.35
N ILE A 28 5.61 6.79 8.87
CA ILE A 28 6.97 6.81 8.35
C ILE A 28 7.03 7.59 7.04
N THR A 29 8.05 8.44 6.92
CA THR A 29 8.37 9.13 5.66
C THR A 29 9.13 8.22 4.71
N ALA A 30 9.12 8.55 3.42
CA ALA A 30 9.92 7.84 2.43
C ALA A 30 11.42 7.89 2.75
N GLU A 31 11.91 9.03 3.25
CA GLU A 31 13.30 9.18 3.66
C GLU A 31 13.66 8.26 4.83
N GLU A 32 12.86 8.24 5.90
CA GLU A 32 13.05 7.36 7.05
C GLU A 32 12.96 5.89 6.65
N LEU A 33 12.01 5.54 5.77
CA LEU A 33 11.83 4.16 5.30
C LEU A 33 13.01 3.68 4.46
N VAL A 34 13.65 4.56 3.68
CA VAL A 34 14.90 4.22 2.97
C VAL A 34 16.01 3.86 3.95
N GLN A 35 16.19 4.65 5.03
CA GLN A 35 17.22 4.35 6.02
C GLN A 35 16.92 3.06 6.77
N LEU A 36 15.66 2.85 7.17
CA LEU A 36 15.22 1.65 7.86
C LEU A 36 15.38 0.39 6.98
N LEU A 37 15.09 0.50 5.67
CA LEU A 37 15.32 -0.60 4.71
C LEU A 37 16.80 -0.94 4.57
N ARG A 38 17.69 0.07 4.55
CA ARG A 38 19.15 -0.14 4.52
C ARG A 38 19.63 -0.89 5.75
N GLN A 39 19.22 -0.45 6.95
CA GLN A 39 19.56 -1.13 8.21
C GLN A 39 19.01 -2.57 8.24
N ALA A 40 17.78 -2.78 7.76
CA ALA A 40 17.22 -4.13 7.67
C ALA A 40 18.00 -5.04 6.71
N ALA A 41 18.50 -4.50 5.60
CA ALA A 41 19.34 -5.22 4.64
C ALA A 41 20.74 -5.58 5.18
N GLU A 42 21.25 -4.87 6.19
CA GLU A 42 22.47 -5.27 6.89
C GLU A 42 22.24 -6.54 7.72
N LEU A 43 21.03 -6.73 8.24
CA LEU A 43 20.67 -7.85 9.10
C LEU A 43 20.10 -9.06 8.34
N ASP A 44 19.57 -8.88 7.13
CA ASP A 44 18.89 -9.92 6.38
C ASP A 44 19.41 -10.05 4.93
N GLY A 45 19.97 -11.22 4.61
CA GLY A 45 20.56 -11.48 3.30
C GLY A 45 19.57 -11.44 2.12
N LEU A 46 18.30 -11.80 2.35
CA LEU A 46 17.27 -11.74 1.32
C LEU A 46 16.91 -10.29 1.01
N LEU A 47 16.71 -9.46 2.04
CA LEU A 47 16.48 -8.02 1.85
C LEU A 47 17.69 -7.36 1.19
N ARG A 48 18.92 -7.73 1.57
CA ARG A 48 20.14 -7.22 0.93
C ARG A 48 20.17 -7.49 -0.57
N MET A 49 19.90 -8.73 -0.97
CA MET A 49 19.84 -9.11 -2.38
C MET A 49 18.70 -8.40 -3.11
N ALA A 50 17.53 -8.29 -2.47
CA ALA A 50 16.36 -7.63 -3.05
C ALA A 50 16.61 -6.13 -3.30
N VAL A 51 17.28 -5.44 -2.38
CA VAL A 51 17.68 -4.04 -2.55
C VAL A 51 18.70 -3.91 -3.69
N ALA A 52 19.73 -4.76 -3.72
CA ALA A 52 20.77 -4.72 -4.75
C ALA A 52 20.25 -5.03 -6.17
N SER A 53 19.16 -5.79 -6.27
CA SER A 53 18.51 -6.16 -7.53
C SER A 53 17.28 -5.30 -7.86
N GLU A 54 17.03 -4.24 -7.09
CA GLU A 54 15.86 -3.36 -7.21
C GLU A 54 14.50 -4.10 -7.14
N ASN A 55 14.48 -5.31 -6.61
CA ASN A 55 13.26 -6.08 -6.37
C ASN A 55 12.50 -5.55 -5.15
N ILE A 56 13.13 -4.71 -4.31
CA ILE A 56 12.44 -3.86 -3.34
C ILE A 56 12.99 -2.44 -3.39
N ARG A 57 12.10 -1.45 -3.47
CA ARG A 57 12.47 -0.04 -3.36
C ARG A 57 11.37 0.77 -2.67
N VAL A 58 11.77 1.92 -2.13
CA VAL A 58 10.86 2.90 -1.53
C VAL A 58 10.45 3.91 -2.58
N VAL A 59 9.19 4.33 -2.55
CA VAL A 59 8.63 5.35 -3.46
C VAL A 59 7.90 6.40 -2.63
N CYS A 60 8.12 7.67 -2.94
CA CYS A 60 7.47 8.78 -2.26
C CYS A 60 6.06 9.01 -2.82
N SER A 61 5.02 8.87 -1.99
CA SER A 61 3.62 9.09 -2.39
C SER A 61 3.33 10.54 -2.80
N GLY A 62 4.09 11.51 -2.27
CA GLY A 62 3.76 12.93 -2.37
C GLY A 62 2.67 13.41 -1.41
N SER A 63 2.15 12.53 -0.55
CA SER A 63 1.19 12.88 0.51
C SER A 63 1.90 13.26 1.80
N ASP A 64 1.32 14.19 2.55
CA ASP A 64 1.69 14.60 3.92
C ASP A 64 0.48 14.46 4.87
N LEU A 65 -0.40 13.51 4.59
CA LEU A 65 -1.63 13.25 5.36
C LEU A 65 -1.58 11.87 6.04
N PRO A 66 -2.31 11.66 7.16
CA PRO A 66 -2.43 10.34 7.81
C PRO A 66 -3.40 9.41 7.06
N VAL A 67 -4.04 9.96 6.04
CA VAL A 67 -4.88 9.28 5.05
C VAL A 67 -4.23 9.42 3.67
N ILE A 68 -4.80 8.80 2.64
CA ILE A 68 -4.29 8.97 1.28
C ILE A 68 -5.43 9.11 0.28
N ASP A 69 -5.38 10.20 -0.49
CA ASP A 69 -6.18 10.37 -1.70
C ASP A 69 -5.38 9.80 -2.87
N LEU A 70 -5.77 8.62 -3.34
CA LEU A 70 -5.10 7.94 -4.44
C LEU A 70 -5.29 8.63 -5.80
N THR A 71 -6.14 9.66 -5.87
CA THR A 71 -6.25 10.52 -7.06
C THR A 71 -5.19 11.62 -7.09
N GLN A 72 -4.44 11.82 -6.00
CA GLN A 72 -3.48 12.90 -5.79
C GLN A 72 -2.08 12.38 -5.40
N LEU A 73 -1.58 11.42 -6.17
CA LEU A 73 -0.23 10.87 -5.99
C LEU A 73 0.83 11.72 -6.72
N SER A 74 2.07 11.67 -6.23
CA SER A 74 3.22 12.22 -6.96
C SER A 74 3.37 11.56 -8.32
N LYS A 75 3.95 12.27 -9.30
CA LYS A 75 4.26 11.68 -10.60
C LYS A 75 5.16 10.44 -10.48
N GLU A 76 6.15 10.49 -9.59
CA GLU A 76 7.02 9.36 -9.29
C GLU A 76 6.23 8.13 -8.83
N ALA A 77 5.27 8.31 -7.91
CA ALA A 77 4.43 7.24 -7.42
C ALA A 77 3.54 6.64 -8.50
N VAL A 78 2.93 7.47 -9.34
CA VAL A 78 2.10 7.01 -10.47
C VAL A 78 2.94 6.22 -11.46
N ASP A 79 4.09 6.76 -11.88
CA ASP A 79 4.97 6.10 -12.85
C ASP A 79 5.52 4.77 -12.29
N ALA A 80 5.89 4.74 -11.00
CA ALA A 80 6.46 3.56 -10.38
C ALA A 80 5.45 2.42 -10.18
N THR A 81 4.14 2.72 -10.11
CA THR A 81 3.08 1.74 -9.80
C THR A 81 2.30 1.28 -11.03
N ALA A 82 2.67 1.75 -12.22
CA ALA A 82 1.93 1.50 -13.46
C ALA A 82 1.78 0.01 -13.83
N ASP A 83 2.73 -0.83 -13.41
CA ASP A 83 2.77 -2.27 -13.67
C ASP A 83 2.43 -3.12 -12.44
N CYS A 84 1.97 -2.52 -11.33
CA CYS A 84 1.59 -3.28 -10.14
C CYS A 84 0.33 -4.12 -10.37
N ASP A 85 0.41 -5.40 -10.03
CA ASP A 85 -0.67 -6.39 -10.10
C ASP A 85 -1.36 -6.63 -8.73
N LEU A 86 -0.80 -6.10 -7.65
CA LEU A 86 -1.37 -6.12 -6.31
C LEU A 86 -1.08 -4.81 -5.56
N ILE A 87 -2.12 -4.21 -4.98
CA ILE A 87 -2.00 -3.05 -4.08
C ILE A 87 -2.34 -3.46 -2.65
N ILE A 88 -1.44 -3.20 -1.71
CA ILE A 88 -1.70 -3.39 -0.27
C ILE A 88 -1.80 -2.02 0.41
N LEU A 89 -2.98 -1.69 0.92
CA LEU A 89 -3.20 -0.49 1.72
C LEU A 89 -3.20 -0.87 3.20
N GLU A 90 -2.38 -0.17 3.99
CA GLU A 90 -2.23 -0.43 5.42
C GLU A 90 -2.69 0.76 6.27
N GLY A 91 -3.30 0.44 7.40
CA GLY A 91 -3.69 1.40 8.43
C GLY A 91 -5.14 1.86 8.31
N MET A 92 -5.68 2.36 9.42
CA MET A 92 -7.06 2.85 9.48
C MET A 92 -7.27 4.03 8.51
N GLY A 93 -6.41 5.03 8.54
CA GLY A 93 -6.56 6.22 7.69
C GLY A 93 -6.54 5.91 6.20
N ARG A 94 -5.52 5.18 5.73
CA ARG A 94 -5.33 4.90 4.29
C ARG A 94 -6.22 3.78 3.78
N ALA A 95 -6.37 2.69 4.54
CA ALA A 95 -7.09 1.51 4.06
C ALA A 95 -8.58 1.50 4.42
N ILE A 96 -8.97 2.08 5.56
CA ILE A 96 -10.34 2.00 6.08
C ILE A 96 -11.10 3.31 5.83
N GLU A 97 -10.57 4.44 6.27
CA GLU A 97 -11.28 5.74 6.21
C GLU A 97 -11.38 6.29 4.80
N THR A 98 -10.37 6.09 3.96
CA THR A 98 -10.32 6.68 2.60
C THR A 98 -10.53 5.69 1.46
N ASN A 99 -10.06 4.45 1.57
CA ASN A 99 -9.98 3.55 0.41
C ASN A 99 -10.58 2.14 0.61
N LEU A 100 -11.41 1.93 1.64
CA LEU A 100 -11.96 0.58 1.94
C LEU A 100 -12.72 -0.03 0.76
N TYR A 101 -13.40 0.82 -0.01
CA TYR A 101 -14.20 0.44 -1.18
C TYR A 101 -13.59 0.90 -2.51
N ALA A 102 -12.33 1.39 -2.49
CA ALA A 102 -11.64 1.74 -3.72
C ALA A 102 -11.46 0.49 -4.59
N ARG A 103 -11.82 0.62 -5.88
CA ARG A 103 -11.68 -0.42 -6.90
C ARG A 103 -10.46 -0.13 -7.75
N PHE A 104 -9.68 -1.17 -8.02
CA PHE A 104 -8.46 -1.11 -8.81
C PHE A 104 -8.57 -2.02 -10.04
N THR A 105 -7.75 -1.74 -11.05
CA THR A 105 -7.57 -2.62 -12.23
C THR A 105 -6.75 -3.87 -11.91
N CYS A 106 -6.16 -3.92 -10.72
CA CYS A 106 -5.40 -5.04 -10.19
C CYS A 106 -5.98 -5.49 -8.84
N ASP A 107 -5.46 -6.59 -8.29
CA ASP A 107 -5.93 -7.08 -7.01
C ASP A 107 -5.57 -6.09 -5.90
N SER A 108 -6.35 -6.07 -4.82
CA SER A 108 -6.03 -5.21 -3.69
C SER A 108 -6.37 -5.82 -2.35
N LEU A 109 -5.54 -5.52 -1.35
CA LEU A 109 -5.68 -5.96 0.03
C LEU A 109 -5.69 -4.74 0.95
N LYS A 110 -6.77 -4.57 1.72
CA LYS A 110 -6.90 -3.51 2.72
C LYS A 110 -6.72 -4.13 4.11
N LEU A 111 -5.67 -3.70 4.81
CA LEU A 111 -5.30 -4.17 6.13
C LEU A 111 -5.35 -3.00 7.12
N GLY A 112 -6.01 -3.17 8.25
CA GLY A 112 -6.02 -2.13 9.27
C GLY A 112 -6.72 -2.58 10.55
N MET A 113 -6.55 -1.80 11.60
CA MET A 113 -7.28 -1.97 12.85
C MET A 113 -8.12 -0.72 13.08
N ILE A 114 -9.38 -0.89 13.47
CA ILE A 114 -10.26 0.23 13.80
C ILE A 114 -9.86 0.79 15.17
N LYS A 115 -9.35 2.02 15.21
CA LYS A 115 -8.85 2.68 16.43
C LYS A 115 -9.74 3.83 16.92
N HIS A 116 -10.76 4.23 16.16
CA HIS A 116 -11.70 5.29 16.54
C HIS A 116 -13.11 4.72 16.76
N PRO A 117 -13.79 5.03 17.89
CA PRO A 117 -15.15 4.58 18.16
C PRO A 117 -16.16 4.99 17.09
N GLU A 118 -15.99 6.17 16.49
CA GLU A 118 -16.85 6.71 15.44
C GLU A 118 -16.75 5.86 14.16
N VAL A 119 -15.53 5.43 13.81
CA VAL A 119 -15.28 4.53 12.68
C VAL A 119 -15.87 3.15 12.97
N ALA A 120 -15.72 2.64 14.19
CA ALA A 120 -16.34 1.38 14.60
C ALA A 120 -17.86 1.42 14.45
N ALA A 121 -18.50 2.49 14.93
CA ALA A 121 -19.93 2.70 14.80
C ALA A 121 -20.37 2.79 13.33
N HIS A 122 -19.65 3.56 12.51
CA HIS A 122 -19.94 3.70 11.08
C HIS A 122 -19.95 2.36 10.35
N PHE A 123 -18.98 1.48 10.63
CA PHE A 123 -18.87 0.17 9.99
C PHE A 123 -19.65 -0.95 10.70
N SER A 124 -20.42 -0.63 11.76
CA SER A 124 -21.08 -1.63 12.62
C SER A 124 -20.09 -2.70 13.11
N LYS A 125 -18.89 -2.27 13.49
CA LYS A 125 -17.78 -3.06 14.03
C LYS A 125 -17.50 -2.66 15.48
N ARG A 126 -16.61 -3.38 16.13
CA ARG A 126 -16.11 -3.02 17.47
C ARG A 126 -14.80 -2.24 17.35
N LEU A 127 -14.54 -1.44 18.36
CA LEU A 127 -13.22 -0.83 18.55
C LEU A 127 -12.17 -1.96 18.58
N TYR A 128 -11.07 -1.75 17.87
CA TYR A 128 -9.96 -2.68 17.66
C TYR A 128 -10.27 -3.92 16.82
N ASP A 129 -11.44 -4.01 16.17
CA ASP A 129 -11.63 -5.03 15.14
C ASP A 129 -10.60 -4.82 14.00
N CYS A 130 -10.05 -5.94 13.53
CA CYS A 130 -9.16 -5.98 12.39
C CYS A 130 -9.96 -6.06 11.09
N VAL A 131 -9.57 -5.25 10.11
CA VAL A 131 -10.00 -5.33 8.72
C VAL A 131 -8.91 -6.04 7.92
N CYS A 132 -9.31 -7.12 7.25
CA CYS A 132 -8.52 -7.80 6.24
C CYS A 132 -9.46 -8.05 5.06
N LYS A 133 -9.44 -7.15 4.07
CA LYS A 133 -10.38 -7.17 2.95
C LYS A 133 -9.60 -7.32 1.65
N PHE A 134 -9.75 -8.47 1.01
CA PHE A 134 -9.26 -8.69 -0.34
C PHE A 134 -10.34 -8.34 -1.37
N ASP A 135 -9.94 -7.67 -2.43
CA ASP A 135 -10.74 -7.40 -3.62
C ASP A 135 -9.97 -7.90 -4.84
N GLN A 136 -10.61 -8.75 -5.63
CA GLN A 136 -10.11 -9.12 -6.94
C GLN A 136 -10.22 -7.92 -7.90
N ALA A 137 -9.27 -7.82 -8.82
CA ALA A 137 -9.25 -6.83 -9.89
C ALA A 137 -10.62 -6.66 -10.55
N ALA A 138 -11.06 -5.42 -10.73
CA ALA A 138 -12.28 -5.15 -11.46
C ALA A 138 -12.13 -5.66 -12.90
N GLN A 139 -13.02 -6.55 -13.33
CA GLN A 139 -13.07 -6.98 -14.74
C GLN A 139 -13.23 -5.74 -15.62
N GLN A 140 -12.34 -5.55 -16.59
CA GLN A 140 -12.56 -4.56 -17.63
C GLN A 140 -13.87 -4.91 -18.32
N ALA A 141 -14.84 -3.99 -18.32
CA ALA A 141 -16.03 -4.14 -19.12
C ALA A 141 -15.58 -4.33 -20.59
N SER A 142 -15.97 -5.45 -21.19
CA SER A 142 -15.71 -5.67 -22.62
C SER A 142 -16.24 -4.46 -23.40
N PRO A 143 -15.49 -3.93 -24.38
CA PRO A 143 -15.99 -2.83 -25.19
C PRO A 143 -17.32 -3.25 -25.80
N VAL A 144 -18.36 -2.45 -25.55
CA VAL A 144 -19.69 -2.64 -26.13
C VAL A 144 -19.50 -2.70 -27.64
N ARG A 145 -19.67 -3.89 -28.24
CA ARG A 145 -19.75 -4.03 -29.69
C ARG A 145 -20.99 -3.26 -30.13
N VAL A 146 -20.79 -2.05 -30.64
CA VAL A 146 -21.82 -1.35 -31.43
C VAL A 146 -22.03 -2.21 -32.67
N LYS A 147 -23.17 -2.90 -32.74
CA LYS A 147 -23.61 -3.56 -33.97
C LYS A 147 -23.86 -2.45 -35.00
N GLY A 148 -23.06 -2.46 -36.06
CA GLY A 148 -23.35 -1.72 -37.29
C GLY A 148 -24.51 -2.33 -38.06
#